data_AF-A0A2H0ABY4-F1
#
_entry.id   AF-A0A2H0ABY4-F1
#
_cell.length_a   1.000
_cell.length_b   1.000
_cell.length_c   1.000
_cell.angle_alpha   90.00
_cell.angle_beta   90.00
_cell.angle_gamma   90.00
#
_symmetry.space_group_name_H-M   'P 1'
#
loop_
_entity.id
_entity.type
_entity.pdbx_description
1 polymer ?
#
loop_
_entity_poly.entity_id
_entity_poly.type
_entity_poly.pdbx_seq_one_letter_code
_entity_poly.pdbx_strand_id
1 'polypeptide(L)'
;MVKVEVNVPEIIGEFYYEDRDIVVIEALRHVVFGAIKKKTDKLKEADIQIKYFEKKYHQGFEDFQKNMPLNDEIELHENWVEWSYWVEVQKRLKNTIGKMSFLYGENL
;
A
#
# COMPACT_ATOMS: atom_id res chain seq x y z
N MET A 1 -23.21 -6.45 5.13
CA MET A 1 -22.63 -5.09 5.31
C MET A 1 -21.99 -5.02 6.68
N VAL A 2 -20.84 -4.37 6.79
CA VAL A 2 -20.21 -4.08 8.09
C VAL A 2 -20.73 -2.71 8.55
N LYS A 3 -21.21 -2.60 9.79
CA LYS A 3 -21.62 -1.32 10.38
C LYS A 3 -20.38 -0.65 10.98
N VAL A 4 -20.12 0.59 10.59
CA VAL A 4 -19.07 1.43 11.17
C VAL A 4 -19.75 2.65 11.77
N GLU A 5 -19.50 2.91 13.06
CA GLU A 5 -19.99 4.09 13.76
C GLU A 5 -18.82 5.06 13.96
N VAL A 6 -19.02 6.32 13.61
CA VAL A 6 -18.01 7.38 13.71
C VAL A 6 -18.59 8.58 14.45
N ASN A 7 -17.80 9.12 15.38
CA ASN A 7 -18.13 10.39 16.02
C ASN A 7 -17.77 11.52 15.06
N VAL A 8 -18.76 12.32 14.71
CA VAL A 8 -18.60 13.50 13.85
C VAL A 8 -18.85 14.78 14.64
N PRO A 9 -18.28 15.93 14.22
CA PRO A 9 -18.62 17.21 14.83
C PRO A 9 -20.12 17.49 14.79
N GLU A 10 -20.67 18.09 15.85
CA GLU A 10 -22.11 18.35 16.01
C GLU A 10 -22.73 19.11 14.84
N ILE A 11 -21.97 20.01 14.22
CA ILE A 11 -22.40 20.79 13.04
C ILE A 11 -22.83 19.90 11.86
N ILE A 12 -22.29 18.69 11.72
CA ILE A 12 -22.74 17.75 10.67
C ILE A 12 -24.15 17.26 10.96
N GLY A 13 -24.52 17.12 12.23
CA GLY A 13 -25.88 16.77 12.66
C GLY A 13 -26.92 17.86 12.41
N GLU A 14 -26.49 19.10 12.14
CA GLU A 14 -27.36 20.23 11.82
C GLU A 14 -27.75 20.28 10.34
N PHE A 15 -27.04 19.56 9.46
CA PHE A 15 -27.36 19.52 8.04
C PHE A 15 -28.66 18.75 7.75
N TYR A 16 -29.25 19.00 6.58
CA TYR A 16 -30.35 18.17 6.07
C TYR A 16 -29.88 16.73 5.91
N TYR A 17 -30.78 15.78 6.16
CA TYR A 17 -30.46 14.35 6.19
C TYR A 17 -29.66 13.89 4.95
N GLU A 18 -30.05 14.34 3.77
CA GLU A 18 -29.40 14.02 2.50
C GLU A 18 -27.97 14.58 2.40
N ASP A 19 -27.72 15.75 2.97
CA ASP A 19 -26.40 16.40 2.95
C ASP A 19 -25.43 15.76 3.96
N ARG A 20 -25.92 15.15 5.04
CA ARG A 20 -25.08 14.49 6.06
C ARG A 20 -24.23 13.38 5.45
N ASP A 21 -24.88 12.49 4.72
CA ASP A 21 -24.23 11.34 4.10
C ASP A 21 -23.24 11.79 3.02
N ILE A 22 -23.62 12.80 2.21
CA ILE A 22 -22.75 13.38 1.18
C ILE A 22 -21.46 13.92 1.81
N VAL A 23 -21.56 14.72 2.87
CA VAL A 23 -20.39 15.32 3.52
C VAL A 23 -19.46 14.25 4.07
N VAL A 24 -20.00 13.19 4.69
CA VAL A 24 -19.18 12.09 5.23
C VAL A 24 -18.52 11.29 4.11
N ILE A 25 -19.26 10.96 3.04
CA ILE A 25 -18.74 10.21 1.89
C ILE A 25 -17.64 11.01 1.17
N GLU A 26 -17.86 12.30 0.93
CA GLU A 26 -16.87 13.15 0.26
C GLU A 26 -15.63 13.39 1.12
N ALA A 27 -15.78 13.52 2.44
CA ALA A 27 -14.64 13.56 3.36
C ALA A 27 -13.81 12.26 3.28
N LEU A 28 -14.46 11.10 3.26
CA LEU A 28 -13.78 9.81 3.09
C LEU A 28 -13.05 9.73 1.76
N ARG A 29 -13.70 10.11 0.64
CA ARG A 29 -13.08 10.14 -0.69
C ARG A 29 -11.85 11.03 -0.74
N HIS A 30 -11.94 12.22 -0.15
CA HIS A 30 -10.83 13.16 -0.10
C HIS A 30 -9.61 12.58 0.66
N VAL A 31 -9.86 11.96 1.82
CA VAL A 31 -8.81 11.31 2.61
C VAL A 31 -8.21 10.12 1.86
N VAL A 32 -9.04 9.30 1.22
CA VAL A 32 -8.62 8.15 0.42
C VAL A 32 -7.74 8.59 -0.74
N PHE A 33 -8.12 9.63 -1.49
CA PHE A 33 -7.32 10.17 -2.59
C PHE A 33 -5.91 10.60 -2.13
N GLY A 34 -5.82 11.36 -1.03
CA GLY A 34 -4.54 11.74 -0.44
C GLY A 34 -3.70 10.54 0.03
N ALA A 35 -4.36 9.51 0.57
CA ALA A 35 -3.70 8.28 1.01
C ALA A 35 -3.18 7.44 -0.16
N ILE A 36 -3.93 7.33 -1.27
CA ILE A 36 -3.50 6.66 -2.50
C ILE A 36 -2.21 7.30 -2.99
N LYS A 37 -2.18 8.63 -3.14
CA LYS A 37 -0.98 9.34 -3.62
C LYS A 37 0.27 9.00 -2.80
N LYS A 38 0.18 9.11 -1.47
CA LYS A 38 1.29 8.79 -0.55
C LYS A 38 1.74 7.33 -0.68
N LYS A 39 0.80 6.40 -0.83
CA LYS A 39 1.11 4.97 -0.98
C LYS A 39 1.71 4.65 -2.35
N THR A 40 1.27 5.32 -3.40
CA THR A 40 1.84 5.20 -4.75
C THR A 40 3.28 5.68 -4.78
N ASP A 41 3.60 6.78 -4.08
CA ASP A 41 4.99 7.23 -3.98
C ASP A 41 5.86 6.23 -3.21
N LYS A 42 5.35 5.64 -2.12
CA LYS A 42 6.04 4.56 -1.41
C LYS A 42 6.16 3.28 -2.25
N LEU A 43 5.20 3.00 -3.11
CA LEU A 43 5.24 1.85 -4.02
C LEU A 43 6.36 2.02 -5.05
N LYS A 44 6.52 3.23 -5.61
CA LYS A 44 7.65 3.55 -6.50
C LYS A 44 9.00 3.34 -5.80
N GLU A 45 9.11 3.74 -4.52
CA GLU A 45 10.32 3.50 -3.73
C GLU A 45 10.59 2.00 -3.59
N ALA A 46 9.59 1.21 -3.21
CA ALA A 46 9.72 -0.25 -3.12
C ALA A 46 10.13 -0.88 -4.47
N ASP A 47 9.54 -0.41 -5.58
CA ASP A 47 9.90 -0.87 -6.93
C ASP A 47 11.36 -0.56 -7.28
N ILE A 48 11.88 0.60 -6.87
CA ILE A 48 13.29 0.98 -7.07
C ILE A 48 14.20 0.04 -6.29
N GLN A 49 13.88 -0.24 -5.03
CA GLN A 49 14.68 -1.11 -4.17
C GLN A 49 14.67 -2.56 -4.65
N ILE A 50 13.52 -3.08 -5.06
CA ILE A 50 13.42 -4.42 -5.67
C ILE A 50 14.30 -4.48 -6.94
N LYS A 51 14.20 -3.48 -7.82
CA LYS A 51 15.02 -3.41 -9.05
C LYS A 51 16.52 -3.31 -8.77
N TYR A 52 16.91 -2.69 -7.65
CA TYR A 52 18.31 -2.65 -7.25
C TYR A 52 18.84 -4.07 -7.00
N PHE A 53 18.12 -4.88 -6.22
CA PHE A 53 18.51 -6.26 -5.95
C PHE A 53 18.40 -7.16 -7.18
N GLU A 54 17.35 -7.02 -8.00
CA GLU A 54 17.22 -7.75 -9.26
C GLU A 54 18.40 -7.51 -10.19
N LYS A 55 18.92 -6.27 -10.22
CA LYS A 55 20.13 -5.92 -10.96
C LYS A 55 21.40 -6.47 -10.30
N LYS A 56 21.51 -6.42 -8.97
CA LYS A 56 22.66 -6.92 -8.21
C LYS A 56 22.85 -8.43 -8.42
N TYR A 57 21.76 -9.19 -8.45
CA TYR A 57 21.76 -10.65 -8.51
C TYR A 57 21.37 -11.24 -9.88
N HIS A 58 21.02 -10.40 -10.85
CA HIS A 58 20.62 -10.79 -12.21
C HIS A 58 19.45 -11.80 -12.27
N GLN A 59 18.54 -11.75 -11.29
CA GLN A 59 17.39 -12.64 -11.19
C GLN A 59 16.25 -12.00 -10.39
N GLY A 60 15.06 -12.60 -10.40
CA GLY A 60 13.95 -12.19 -9.54
C GLY A 60 14.11 -12.70 -8.10
N PHE A 61 13.36 -12.10 -7.16
CA PHE A 61 13.44 -12.48 -5.74
C PHE A 61 13.11 -13.97 -5.50
N GLU A 62 12.11 -14.50 -6.19
CA GLU A 62 11.69 -15.90 -6.04
C GLU A 62 12.79 -16.89 -6.47
N ASP A 63 13.53 -16.56 -7.53
CA ASP A 63 14.64 -17.38 -8.01
C ASP A 63 15.86 -17.23 -7.10
N PHE A 64 16.14 -16.01 -6.65
CA PHE A 64 17.16 -15.73 -5.66
C PHE A 64 16.95 -16.56 -4.37
N GLN A 65 15.72 -16.60 -3.86
CA GLN A 65 15.38 -17.37 -2.66
C GLN A 65 15.56 -18.88 -2.85
N LYS A 66 15.29 -19.42 -4.04
CA LYS A 66 15.46 -20.86 -4.34
C LYS A 66 16.92 -21.26 -4.49
N ASN A 67 17.75 -20.34 -4.99
CA ASN A 67 19.15 -20.59 -5.34
C ASN A 67 20.14 -20.13 -4.26
N MET A 68 19.64 -19.72 -3.09
CA MET A 68 20.48 -19.20 -2.00
C MET A 68 21.38 -20.32 -1.43
N PRO A 69 22.72 -20.17 -1.46
CA PRO A 69 23.64 -21.17 -0.95
C PRO A 69 23.46 -21.38 0.57
N LEU A 70 23.67 -22.61 1.06
CA LEU A 70 23.48 -22.93 2.48
C LEU A 70 24.58 -22.38 3.41
N ASN A 71 25.69 -21.91 2.84
CA ASN A 71 26.86 -21.41 3.57
C ASN A 71 26.97 -19.89 3.43
N ASP A 72 25.89 -19.17 3.74
CA ASP A 72 25.75 -17.76 3.41
C ASP A 72 26.77 -16.88 4.13
N GLU A 73 27.47 -16.07 3.33
CA GLU A 73 28.17 -14.88 3.78
C GLU A 73 27.15 -13.90 4.39
N ILE A 74 27.50 -13.24 5.50
CA ILE A 74 26.61 -12.34 6.25
C ILE A 74 25.93 -11.31 5.34
N GLU A 75 26.65 -10.77 4.36
CA GLU A 75 26.11 -9.79 3.41
C GLU A 75 24.95 -10.38 2.57
N LEU A 76 25.04 -11.65 2.18
CA LEU A 76 24.01 -12.30 1.36
C LEU A 76 22.71 -12.47 2.15
N HIS A 77 22.82 -12.81 3.44
CA HIS A 77 21.68 -12.86 4.35
C HIS A 77 21.05 -11.48 4.55
N GLU A 78 21.85 -10.44 4.78
CA GLU A 78 21.35 -9.07 4.95
C GLU A 78 20.60 -8.58 3.70
N ASN A 79 21.16 -8.81 2.51
CA ASN A 79 20.50 -8.47 1.25
C ASN A 79 19.20 -9.25 1.05
N TRP A 80 19.16 -10.53 1.43
CA TRP A 80 17.93 -11.32 1.39
C TRP A 80 16.85 -10.75 2.31
N VAL A 81 17.20 -10.43 3.57
CA VAL A 81 16.29 -9.82 4.53
C VAL A 81 15.73 -8.51 3.99
N GLU A 82 16.59 -7.62 3.50
CA GLU A 82 16.16 -6.33 2.97
C GLU A 82 15.29 -6.48 1.71
N TRP A 83 15.68 -7.34 0.77
CA TRP A 83 14.91 -7.56 -0.45
C TRP A 83 13.52 -8.15 -0.14
N SER A 84 13.45 -9.12 0.78
CA SER A 84 12.18 -9.73 1.21
C SER A 84 11.23 -8.70 1.80
N TYR A 85 11.75 -7.78 2.62
CA TYR A 85 10.98 -6.67 3.18
C TYR A 85 10.38 -5.79 2.08
N TRP A 86 11.17 -5.41 1.07
CA TRP A 86 10.67 -4.56 -0.02
C TRP A 86 9.61 -5.26 -0.88
N VAL A 87 9.76 -6.57 -1.14
CA VAL A 87 8.76 -7.37 -1.85
C VAL A 87 7.44 -7.42 -1.07
N GLU A 88 7.48 -7.63 0.24
CA GLU A 88 6.29 -7.61 1.10
C GLU A 88 5.63 -6.24 1.14
N VAL A 89 6.43 -5.17 1.26
CA VAL A 89 5.95 -3.78 1.22
C VAL A 89 5.24 -3.51 -0.11
N GLN A 90 5.83 -3.90 -1.24
CA GLN A 90 5.23 -3.72 -2.56
C GLN A 90 3.89 -4.43 -2.67
N LYS A 91 3.82 -5.71 -2.25
CA LYS A 91 2.59 -6.52 -2.26
C LYS A 91 1.49 -5.89 -1.40
N ARG A 92 1.84 -5.45 -0.19
CA ARG A 92 0.89 -4.80 0.74
C ARG A 92 0.39 -3.47 0.19
N LEU A 93 1.26 -2.66 -0.40
CA LEU A 93 0.91 -1.36 -0.99
C LEU A 93 -0.02 -1.53 -2.19
N LYS A 94 0.31 -2.44 -3.14
CA LYS A 94 -0.55 -2.75 -4.29
C LYS A 94 -1.96 -3.15 -3.85
N ASN A 95 -2.07 -4.07 -2.89
CA ASN A 95 -3.36 -4.49 -2.35
C ASN A 95 -4.13 -3.34 -1.67
N THR A 96 -3.43 -2.51 -0.89
CA THR A 96 -4.06 -1.39 -0.18
C THR A 96 -4.53 -0.31 -1.14
N ILE A 97 -3.72 0.03 -2.14
CA ILE A 97 -4.08 0.99 -3.20
C ILE A 97 -5.30 0.48 -3.96
N GLY A 98 -5.32 -0.79 -4.40
CA GLY A 98 -6.47 -1.36 -5.10
C GLY A 98 -7.79 -1.25 -4.31
N LYS A 99 -7.75 -1.56 -3.00
CA LYS A 99 -8.91 -1.39 -2.11
C LYS A 99 -9.33 0.08 -1.96
N MET A 100 -8.36 0.98 -1.89
CA MET A 100 -8.61 2.42 -1.77
C MET A 100 -9.17 3.02 -3.06
N SER A 101 -8.67 2.61 -4.24
CA SER A 101 -9.19 3.04 -5.54
C SER A 101 -10.67 2.65 -5.71
N PHE A 102 -11.04 1.43 -5.27
CA PHE A 102 -12.44 1.00 -5.22
C PHE A 102 -13.30 1.92 -4.33
N LEU A 103 -12.81 2.34 -3.16
CA LEU A 103 -13.52 3.26 -2.27
C LEU A 103 -13.64 4.68 -2.85
N TYR A 104 -12.65 5.11 -3.63
CA TYR A 104 -12.67 6.40 -4.31
C TYR A 104 -13.67 6.43 -5.48
N GLY A 105 -13.92 5.28 -6.11
CA GLY A 105 -14.80 5.15 -7.27
C GLY A 105 -14.05 5.08 -8.61
N GLU A 106 -12.72 4.93 -8.58
CA GLU A 106 -11.93 4.56 -9.75
C GLU A 106 -11.93 3.04 -9.89
N ASN A 107 -12.66 2.53 -10.88
CA ASN A 107 -12.45 1.17 -11.37
C ASN A 107 -11.14 1.17 -12.17
N LEU A 108 -10.12 0.47 -11.67
CA LEU A 108 -8.93 0.06 -12.44
C LEU A 108 -9.21 -1.26 -13.15
#